data_AF-A0A3D4ARJ5-F1
#
_entry.id   AF-A0A3D4ARJ5-F1
#
_cell.length_a   1.000
_cell.length_b   1.000
_cell.length_c   1.000
_cell.angle_alpha   90.00
_cell.angle_beta   90.00
_cell.angle_gamma   90.00
#
_symmetry.space_group_name_H-M   'P 1'
#
loop_
_entity.id
_entity.type
_entity.pdbx_description
1 polymer ?
#
loop_
_entity_poly.entity_id
_entity_poly.type
_entity_poly.pdbx_seq_one_letter_code
_entity_poly.pdbx_strand_id
1 'polypeptide(L)'
;MHYKHYKQKKIQLTEAELQSHPLLSELTKNDVVNLKVNQCISELPIDVIQMSLDLHPLPVTLDTNDDCYLTLAPSGVLERFKAHPLSKKLFLKVYIYPADAVDHVLRVTLLYNCALTLYLKNALGANIQQRHACFKAHGIHAPKKTILANLANTSPSTFR
;
A
#
# COMPACT_ATOMS: atom_id res chain seq x y z
N MET A 1 -3.39 6.79 23.23
CA MET A 1 -3.48 5.59 22.36
C MET A 1 -2.12 4.92 22.40
N HIS A 2 -2.01 3.74 23.03
CA HIS A 2 -0.79 2.94 22.94
C HIS A 2 -0.72 2.35 21.53
N TYR A 3 0.28 2.74 20.73
CA TYR A 3 0.53 2.08 19.46
C TYR A 3 0.98 0.64 19.76
N LYS A 4 0.15 -0.35 19.43
CA LYS A 4 0.59 -1.75 19.44
C LYS A 4 1.78 -1.88 18.49
N HIS A 5 2.89 -2.40 19.01
CA HIS A 5 4.11 -2.61 18.23
C HIS A 5 3.82 -3.56 17.06
N TYR A 6 4.20 -3.15 15.85
CA TYR A 6 4.26 -4.04 14.71
C TYR A 6 5.49 -4.95 14.84
N LYS A 7 5.41 -6.17 14.33
CA LYS A 7 6.58 -7.06 14.21
C LYS A 7 7.25 -6.84 12.86
N GLN A 8 8.58 -6.74 12.83
CA GLN A 8 9.32 -6.68 11.59
C GLN A 8 9.83 -8.07 11.21
N LYS A 9 9.77 -8.41 9.92
CA LYS A 9 10.41 -9.62 9.37
C LYS A 9 11.03 -9.30 8.02
N LYS A 10 12.13 -9.98 7.70
CA LYS A 10 12.73 -9.98 6.36
C LYS A 10 12.48 -11.37 5.76
N ILE A 11 11.88 -11.41 4.58
CA ILE A 11 11.50 -12.65 3.89
C ILE A 11 12.01 -12.61 2.45
N GLN A 12 12.32 -13.76 1.87
CA GLN A 12 12.71 -13.83 0.46
C GLN A 12 11.49 -13.45 -0.41
N LEU A 13 11.70 -12.59 -1.40
CA LEU A 13 10.60 -12.02 -2.20
C LEU A 13 9.77 -13.10 -2.92
N THR A 14 10.43 -14.17 -3.36
CA THR A 14 9.80 -15.29 -4.09
C THR A 14 9.08 -16.28 -3.18
N GLU A 15 9.40 -16.30 -1.88
CA GLU A 15 8.78 -17.18 -0.88
C GLU A 15 7.67 -16.47 -0.10
N ALA A 16 7.52 -15.17 -0.32
CA ALA A 16 6.48 -14.38 0.31
C ALA A 16 5.11 -14.72 -0.31
N GLU A 17 4.35 -15.56 0.38
CA GLU A 17 2.92 -15.75 0.12
C GLU A 17 2.15 -14.49 0.52
N LEU A 18 2.08 -13.56 -0.43
CA LEU A 18 1.41 -12.27 -0.27
C LEU A 18 0.06 -12.32 -0.99
N GLN A 19 -1.01 -12.05 -0.25
CA GLN A 19 -2.34 -11.85 -0.81
C GLN A 19 -2.85 -10.46 -0.44
N SER A 20 -3.69 -9.87 -1.28
CA SER A 20 -4.33 -8.59 -0.93
C SER A 20 -5.35 -8.84 0.19
N HIS A 21 -5.30 -8.04 1.26
CA HIS A 21 -6.35 -8.10 2.27
C HIS A 21 -7.72 -7.81 1.62
N PRO A 22 -8.80 -8.57 1.92
CA PRO A 22 -10.11 -8.37 1.28
C PRO A 22 -10.61 -6.92 1.35
N LEU A 23 -10.47 -6.30 2.52
CA LEU A 23 -10.82 -4.89 2.71
C LEU A 23 -9.94 -3.93 1.88
N LEU A 24 -8.65 -4.23 1.69
CA LEU A 24 -7.80 -3.41 0.80
C LEU A 24 -8.39 -3.42 -0.61
N SER A 25 -8.71 -4.61 -1.14
CA SER A 25 -9.30 -4.77 -2.46
C SER A 25 -10.61 -3.98 -2.60
N GLU A 26 -11.50 -4.06 -1.62
CA GLU A 26 -12.76 -3.29 -1.62
C GLU A 26 -12.56 -1.77 -1.55
N LEU A 27 -11.56 -1.30 -0.80
CA LEU A 27 -11.29 0.12 -0.65
C LEU A 27 -10.62 0.72 -1.90
N THR A 28 -9.93 -0.09 -2.70
CA THR A 28 -9.21 0.36 -3.91
C THR A 28 -9.88 -0.06 -5.23
N LYS A 29 -11.03 -0.73 -5.20
CA LYS A 29 -11.68 -1.28 -6.40
C LYS A 29 -12.02 -0.26 -7.49
N ASN A 30 -12.22 0.99 -7.10
CA ASN A 30 -12.57 2.11 -7.99
C ASN A 30 -11.35 3.01 -8.30
N ASP A 31 -10.13 2.58 -7.96
CA ASP A 31 -8.93 3.34 -8.28
C ASP A 31 -8.74 3.44 -9.79
N VAL A 32 -8.49 4.65 -10.28
CA VAL A 32 -8.03 4.89 -11.63
C VAL A 32 -6.55 4.54 -11.68
N VAL A 33 -6.21 3.48 -12.41
CA VAL A 33 -4.84 3.04 -12.60
C VAL A 33 -4.44 3.23 -14.06
N ASN A 34 -3.54 4.19 -14.31
CA ASN A 34 -2.91 4.36 -15.61
C ASN A 34 -1.62 3.55 -15.67
N LEU A 35 -1.74 2.23 -15.87
CA LEU A 35 -0.57 1.40 -16.15
C LEU A 35 -0.22 1.52 -17.63
N LYS A 36 0.94 2.07 -17.93
CA LYS A 36 1.57 1.87 -19.25
C LYS A 36 2.31 0.53 -19.20
N VAL A 37 2.12 -0.28 -20.24
CA VAL A 37 3.01 -1.41 -20.52
C VAL A 37 4.38 -0.81 -20.82
N ASN A 38 5.35 -0.85 -19.90
CA ASN A 38 6.70 -0.52 -20.31
C ASN A 38 7.85 -1.07 -19.46
N GLN A 39 8.91 -1.40 -20.20
CA GLN A 39 10.29 -1.78 -19.88
C GLN A 39 10.54 -3.12 -19.18
N CYS A 40 11.58 -3.79 -19.68
CA CYS A 40 12.07 -5.06 -19.19
C CYS A 40 12.66 -4.86 -17.79
N ILE A 41 12.01 -5.41 -16.76
CA ILE A 41 12.50 -5.28 -15.38
C ILE A 41 13.95 -5.79 -15.24
N SER A 42 14.38 -6.71 -16.12
CA SER A 42 15.73 -7.28 -16.14
C SER A 42 16.85 -6.29 -16.42
N GLU A 43 16.54 -5.08 -16.93
CA GLU A 43 17.54 -4.03 -17.14
C GLU A 43 17.90 -3.29 -15.85
N LEU A 44 17.08 -3.39 -14.80
CA LEU A 44 17.37 -2.74 -13.52
C LEU A 44 18.44 -3.54 -12.75
N PRO A 45 19.51 -2.87 -12.27
CA PRO A 45 20.46 -3.50 -11.36
C PRO A 45 19.76 -4.05 -10.12
N ILE A 46 20.16 -5.24 -9.69
CA ILE A 46 19.50 -5.93 -8.59
C ILE A 46 19.61 -5.18 -7.27
N ASP A 47 20.71 -4.46 -7.05
CA ASP A 47 20.96 -3.61 -5.88
C ASP A 47 19.99 -2.42 -5.84
N VAL A 48 19.63 -1.85 -6.99
CA VAL A 48 18.60 -0.79 -7.09
C VAL A 48 17.24 -1.34 -6.68
N ILE A 49 16.90 -2.56 -7.13
CA ILE A 49 15.64 -3.21 -6.74
C ILE A 49 15.64 -3.53 -5.23
N GLN A 50 16.73 -4.09 -4.71
CA GLN A 50 16.85 -4.40 -3.28
C GLN A 50 16.76 -3.14 -2.42
N MET A 51 17.44 -2.07 -2.79
CA MET A 51 17.37 -0.77 -2.11
C MET A 51 15.93 -0.21 -2.13
N SER A 52 15.24 -0.34 -3.27
CA SER A 52 13.85 0.09 -3.39
C SER A 52 12.92 -0.68 -2.44
N LEU A 53 13.13 -2.00 -2.29
CA LEU A 53 12.41 -2.83 -1.31
C LEU A 53 12.74 -2.46 0.14
N ASP A 54 14.01 -2.15 0.42
CA ASP A 54 14.48 -1.81 1.76
C ASP A 54 13.95 -0.46 2.26
N LEU A 55 13.74 0.50 1.35
CA LEU A 55 13.16 1.81 1.63
C LEU A 55 11.63 1.77 1.80
N HIS A 56 10.97 0.71 1.33
CA HIS A 56 9.51 0.60 1.36
C HIS A 56 9.05 -0.74 1.96
N PRO A 57 9.23 -0.94 3.29
CA PRO A 57 8.70 -2.11 3.97
C PRO A 57 7.18 -2.23 3.77
N LEU A 58 6.71 -3.42 3.46
CA LEU A 58 5.30 -3.66 3.15
C LEU A 58 4.50 -3.86 4.45
N PRO A 59 3.47 -3.05 4.72
CA PRO A 59 2.55 -3.32 5.83
C PRO A 59 1.67 -4.52 5.50
N VAL A 60 1.59 -5.46 6.43
CA VAL A 60 0.80 -6.70 6.32
C VAL A 60 0.09 -7.00 7.63
N THR A 61 -0.93 -7.84 7.58
CA THR A 61 -1.44 -8.60 8.73
C THR A 61 -1.28 -10.10 8.44
N LEU A 62 -1.41 -10.95 9.45
CA LEU A 62 -1.56 -12.38 9.24
C LEU A 62 -3.02 -12.70 8.91
N ASP A 63 -3.20 -13.72 8.07
CA ASP A 63 -4.51 -14.35 7.85
C ASP A 63 -4.98 -15.09 9.11
N THR A 64 -6.26 -15.46 9.20
CA THR A 64 -6.85 -16.15 10.37
C THR A 64 -6.17 -17.47 10.72
N ASN A 65 -5.51 -18.11 9.76
CA ASN A 65 -4.76 -19.35 9.97
C ASN A 65 -3.24 -19.11 10.17
N ASP A 66 -2.79 -17.85 10.20
CA ASP A 66 -1.37 -17.44 10.24
C ASP A 66 -0.47 -17.99 9.12
N ASP A 67 -1.08 -18.59 8.09
CA ASP A 67 -0.36 -19.28 7.00
C ASP A 67 0.16 -18.30 5.92
N CYS A 68 -0.51 -17.16 5.73
CA CYS A 68 -0.11 -16.18 4.71
C CYS A 68 -0.15 -14.73 5.19
N TYR A 69 0.53 -13.85 4.46
CA TYR A 69 0.56 -12.41 4.73
C TYR A 69 -0.46 -11.69 3.86
N LEU A 70 -1.39 -10.98 4.51
CA LEU A 70 -2.37 -10.12 3.86
C LEU A 70 -1.83 -8.69 3.77
N THR A 71 -1.64 -8.17 2.56
CA THR A 71 -1.08 -6.85 2.32
C THR A 71 -2.08 -5.74 2.67
N LEU A 72 -1.58 -4.68 3.31
CA LEU A 72 -2.36 -3.50 3.73
C LEU A 72 -2.00 -2.25 2.93
N ALA A 73 -1.33 -2.44 1.80
CA ALA A 73 -1.02 -1.42 0.80
C ALA A 73 -0.97 -2.06 -0.59
N PRO A 74 -1.31 -1.31 -1.65
CA PRO A 74 -1.18 -1.79 -3.03
C PRO A 74 0.27 -2.24 -3.31
N SER A 75 0.43 -3.49 -3.72
CA SER A 75 1.74 -4.13 -3.88
C SER A 75 2.07 -4.53 -5.32
N GLY A 76 1.34 -4.02 -6.32
CA GLY A 76 1.47 -4.44 -7.72
C GLY A 76 2.89 -4.31 -8.33
N VAL A 77 3.75 -3.48 -7.74
CA VAL A 77 5.17 -3.39 -8.14
C VAL A 77 5.98 -4.63 -7.75
N LEU A 78 5.59 -5.34 -6.68
CA LEU A 78 6.30 -6.54 -6.21
C LEU A 78 6.22 -7.67 -7.22
N GLU A 79 5.09 -7.83 -7.90
CA GLU A 79 4.96 -8.82 -9.00
C GLU A 79 5.92 -8.50 -10.15
N ARG A 80 6.18 -7.22 -10.43
CA ARG A 80 7.20 -6.83 -11.41
C ARG A 80 8.60 -7.21 -10.94
N PHE A 81 8.92 -7.01 -9.65
CA PHE A 81 10.22 -7.42 -9.11
C PHE A 81 10.39 -8.94 -9.04
N LYS A 82 9.33 -9.71 -8.82
CA LYS A 82 9.35 -11.18 -8.89
C LYS A 82 9.71 -11.68 -10.29
N ALA A 83 9.33 -10.94 -11.34
CA ALA A 83 9.68 -11.26 -12.73
C ALA A 83 11.15 -10.98 -13.09
N HIS A 84 11.95 -10.38 -12.20
CA HIS A 84 13.37 -10.18 -12.43
C HIS A 84 14.14 -11.53 -12.44
N PRO A 85 15.11 -11.76 -13.36
CA PRO A 85 15.84 -13.04 -13.44
C PRO A 85 16.55 -13.45 -12.14
N LEU A 86 16.97 -12.46 -11.36
CA LEU A 86 17.64 -12.66 -10.07
C LEU A 86 16.71 -12.49 -8.85
N SER A 87 15.38 -12.56 -9.03
CA SER A 87 14.41 -12.28 -7.96
C SER A 87 14.59 -13.15 -6.70
N LYS A 88 15.13 -14.36 -6.85
CA LYS A 88 15.50 -15.25 -5.73
C LYS A 88 16.53 -14.65 -4.76
N LYS A 89 17.30 -13.64 -5.17
CA LYS A 89 18.27 -12.94 -4.31
C LYS A 89 17.64 -11.75 -3.57
N LEU A 90 16.40 -11.38 -3.90
CA LEU A 90 15.73 -10.22 -3.33
C LEU A 90 15.01 -10.59 -2.03
N PHE A 91 15.04 -9.65 -1.08
CA PHE A 91 14.35 -9.76 0.19
C PHE A 91 13.39 -8.59 0.39
N LEU A 92 12.20 -8.92 0.88
CA LEU A 92 11.17 -7.96 1.28
C LEU A 92 11.18 -7.82 2.81
N LYS A 93 11.17 -6.58 3.28
CA LYS A 93 10.85 -6.28 4.68
C LYS A 93 9.34 -6.13 4.81
N VAL A 94 8.76 -6.80 5.80
CA VAL A 94 7.33 -6.69 6.12
C VAL A 94 7.13 -6.16 7.54
N TYR A 95 6.13 -5.32 7.71
CA TYR A 95 5.64 -4.84 9.01
C TYR A 95 4.31 -5.52 9.30
N ILE A 96 4.32 -6.46 10.23
CA ILE A 96 3.19 -7.30 10.60
C ILE A 96 2.42 -6.58 11.71
N TYR A 97 1.25 -6.07 11.36
CA TYR A 97 0.32 -5.41 12.27
C TYR A 97 -0.69 -6.42 12.82
N PRO A 98 -1.16 -6.24 14.06
CA PRO A 98 -2.24 -7.06 14.60
C PRO A 98 -3.57 -6.75 13.89
N ALA A 99 -4.48 -7.71 13.89
CA ALA A 99 -5.78 -7.60 13.19
C ALA A 99 -6.59 -6.35 13.61
N ASP A 100 -6.52 -5.96 14.88
CA ASP A 100 -7.24 -4.78 15.39
C ASP A 100 -6.65 -3.43 14.92
N ALA A 101 -5.48 -3.44 14.30
CA ALA A 101 -4.85 -2.26 13.72
C ALA A 101 -5.12 -2.11 12.20
N VAL A 102 -5.72 -3.11 11.55
CA VAL A 102 -5.89 -3.15 10.08
C VAL A 102 -6.59 -1.90 9.54
N ASP A 103 -7.75 -1.54 10.08
CA ASP A 103 -8.51 -0.35 9.65
C ASP A 103 -7.69 0.94 9.78
N HIS A 104 -6.91 1.05 10.86
CA HIS A 104 -6.06 2.21 11.09
C HIS A 104 -4.93 2.28 10.06
N VAL A 105 -4.24 1.15 9.82
CA VAL A 105 -3.17 1.05 8.84
C VAL A 105 -3.69 1.37 7.45
N LEU A 106 -4.81 0.77 7.03
CA LEU A 106 -5.44 1.04 5.73
C LEU A 106 -5.82 2.52 5.58
N ARG A 107 -6.36 3.14 6.63
CA ARG A 107 -6.67 4.58 6.60
C ARG A 107 -5.42 5.44 6.45
N VAL A 108 -4.33 5.09 7.13
CA VAL A 108 -3.04 5.79 7.02
C VAL A 108 -2.45 5.62 5.62
N THR A 109 -2.36 4.38 5.12
CA THR A 109 -1.73 4.08 3.83
C THR A 109 -2.54 4.63 2.66
N LEU A 110 -3.87 4.47 2.66
CA LEU A 110 -4.72 4.77 1.50
C LEU A 110 -5.20 6.22 1.44
N LEU A 111 -5.30 6.92 2.57
CA LEU A 111 -5.80 8.31 2.62
C LEU A 111 -4.73 9.29 3.07
N TYR A 112 -4.16 9.14 4.28
CA TYR A 112 -3.25 10.15 4.83
C TYR A 112 -1.91 10.21 4.08
N ASN A 113 -1.25 9.08 3.84
CA ASN A 113 0.01 9.03 3.09
C ASN A 113 -0.17 9.48 1.63
N CYS A 114 -1.32 9.14 1.04
CA CYS A 114 -1.67 9.58 -0.31
C CYS A 114 -1.93 11.09 -0.38
N ALA A 115 -2.56 11.67 0.64
CA ALA A 115 -2.72 13.13 0.74
C ALA A 115 -1.35 13.83 0.90
N LEU A 116 -0.47 13.31 1.77
CA LEU A 116 0.90 13.83 1.94
C LEU A 116 1.70 13.85 0.63
N THR A 117 1.47 12.87 -0.23
CA THR A 117 2.21 12.69 -1.49
C THR A 117 1.40 13.10 -2.72
N LEU A 118 0.32 13.86 -2.53
CA LEU A 118 -0.61 14.25 -3.61
C LEU A 118 0.10 14.94 -4.77
N TYR A 119 1.10 15.78 -4.47
CA TYR A 119 1.88 16.54 -5.46
C TYR A 119 2.76 15.67 -6.36
N LEU A 120 2.98 14.39 -6.01
CA LEU A 120 3.88 13.50 -6.74
C LEU A 120 3.19 12.70 -7.86
N LYS A 121 1.85 12.57 -7.83
CA LYS A 121 1.14 11.63 -8.71
C LYS A 121 -0.15 12.22 -9.26
N ASN A 122 -0.24 12.23 -10.59
CA ASN A 122 -1.48 12.49 -11.31
C ASN A 122 -2.55 11.43 -10.93
N ALA A 123 -3.82 11.82 -10.91
CA ALA A 123 -4.98 11.00 -10.51
C ALA A 123 -5.05 10.58 -9.02
N LEU A 124 -4.05 10.90 -8.19
CA LEU A 124 -4.09 10.52 -6.76
C LEU A 124 -5.24 11.22 -6.01
N GLY A 125 -5.63 12.43 -6.42
CA GLY A 125 -6.79 13.13 -5.87
C GLY A 125 -8.11 12.39 -6.11
N ALA A 126 -8.32 11.91 -7.34
CA ALA A 126 -9.49 11.11 -7.71
C ALA A 126 -9.51 9.76 -6.95
N ASN A 127 -8.36 9.11 -6.80
CA ASN A 127 -8.27 7.86 -6.05
C ASN A 127 -8.57 8.06 -4.56
N ILE A 128 -8.05 9.13 -3.93
CA ILE A 128 -8.40 9.49 -2.55
C ILE A 128 -9.91 9.67 -2.41
N GLN A 129 -10.56 10.30 -3.39
CA GLN A 129 -12.00 10.52 -3.37
C GLN A 129 -12.81 9.22 -3.43
N GLN A 130 -12.45 8.32 -4.34
CA GLN A 130 -13.10 7.02 -4.48
C GLN A 130 -12.91 6.16 -3.23
N ARG A 131 -11.69 6.10 -2.70
CA ARG A 131 -11.37 5.40 -1.45
C ARG A 131 -12.17 5.97 -0.29
N HIS A 132 -12.24 7.30 -0.15
CA HIS A 132 -13.01 7.97 0.91
C HIS A 132 -14.49 7.54 0.91
N ALA A 133 -15.10 7.43 -0.26
CA ALA A 133 -16.46 6.93 -0.41
C ALA A 133 -16.57 5.45 0.00
N CYS A 134 -15.59 4.62 -0.37
CA CYS A 134 -15.56 3.21 0.01
C CYS A 134 -15.42 3.01 1.54
N PHE A 135 -14.57 3.79 2.22
CA PHE A 135 -14.45 3.75 3.69
C PHE A 135 -15.81 4.01 4.36
N LYS A 136 -16.55 5.03 3.90
CA LYS A 136 -17.88 5.35 4.41
C LYS A 136 -18.89 4.23 4.17
N ALA A 137 -18.89 3.65 2.96
CA ALA A 137 -19.81 2.57 2.59
C ALA A 137 -19.62 1.31 3.45
N HIS A 138 -18.40 1.04 3.92
CA HIS A 138 -18.09 -0.08 4.81
C HIS A 138 -18.22 0.24 6.29
N GLY A 139 -18.73 1.43 6.67
CA GLY A 139 -18.88 1.84 8.06
C GLY A 139 -17.55 2.12 8.79
N ILE A 140 -16.44 2.21 8.06
CA ILE A 140 -15.12 2.48 8.63
C ILE A 140 -14.94 3.98 8.77
N HIS A 141 -14.41 4.41 9.91
CA HIS A 141 -14.15 5.82 10.16
C HIS A 141 -13.19 6.41 9.10
N ALA A 142 -13.72 7.35 8.30
CA ALA A 142 -12.96 8.13 7.34
C ALA A 142 -12.71 9.56 7.87
N PRO A 143 -11.52 10.14 7.66
CA PRO A 143 -11.24 11.52 8.06
C PRO A 143 -12.10 12.53 7.29
N LYS A 144 -12.31 13.72 7.84
CA LYS A 144 -12.94 14.81 7.07
C LYS A 144 -12.06 15.17 5.87
N LYS A 145 -12.67 15.44 4.70
CA LYS A 145 -11.93 15.86 3.50
C LYS A 145 -11.07 17.11 3.74
N THR A 146 -11.50 18.01 4.61
CA THR A 146 -10.74 19.21 5.00
C THR A 146 -9.41 18.86 5.67
N ILE A 147 -9.36 17.78 6.46
CA ILE A 147 -8.11 17.32 7.09
C ILE A 147 -7.15 16.82 6.01
N LEU A 148 -7.64 16.02 5.07
CA LEU A 148 -6.82 15.54 3.95
C LEU A 148 -6.33 16.69 3.07
N ALA A 149 -7.17 17.70 2.84
CA ALA A 149 -6.83 18.87 2.03
C ALA A 149 -5.72 19.70 2.70
N ASN A 150 -5.87 19.96 4.00
CA ASN A 150 -4.85 20.65 4.79
C ASN A 150 -3.53 19.89 4.80
N LEU A 151 -3.57 18.56 4.94
CA LEU A 151 -2.37 17.72 4.91
C LEU A 151 -1.66 17.77 3.55
N ALA A 152 -2.43 17.83 2.47
CA ALA A 152 -1.92 17.95 1.11
C ALA A 152 -1.59 19.41 0.70
N ASN A 153 -1.72 20.38 1.61
CA ASN A 153 -1.60 21.82 1.35
C ASN A 153 -2.41 22.28 0.13
N THR A 154 -3.66 21.82 0.04
CA THR A 154 -4.56 22.08 -1.09
C THR A 154 -5.99 22.37 -0.63
N SER A 155 -6.88 22.70 -1.56
CA SER A 155 -8.30 22.87 -1.26
C SER A 155 -9.06 21.53 -1.33
N PRO A 156 -10.15 21.35 -0.56
CA PRO A 156 -10.94 20.10 -0.62
C PRO A 156 -11.48 19.75 -2.00
N SER A 157 -11.59 20.75 -2.90
CA SER A 157 -12.00 20.57 -4.29
C SER A 157 -10.99 19.82 -5.17
N THR A 158 -9.75 19.67 -4.72
CA THR A 158 -8.71 18.91 -5.45
C THR A 158 -8.99 17.40 -5.45
N PHE A 159 -9.80 16.90 -4.52
CA PHE A 159 -10.26 15.51 -4.49
C PHE A 159 -11.57 15.30 -5.26
N ARG A 160 -11.77 15.98 -6.39
CA ARG A 160 -12.94 15.75 -7.25
C ARG A 160 -12.62 14.73 -8.32
#